data_AF-A0AAE7R3G0-F1
#
_entry.id   AF-A0AAE7R3G0-F1
#
_cell.length_a   1.000
_cell.length_b   1.000
_cell.length_c   1.000
_cell.angle_alpha   90.00
_cell.angle_beta   90.00
_cell.angle_gamma   90.00
#
_symmetry.space_group_name_H-M   'P 1'
#
loop_
_entity.id
_entity.type
_entity.pdbx_description
1 polymer ?
#
loop_
_entity_poly.entity_id
_entity_poly.type
_entity_poly.pdbx_seq_one_letter_code
_entity_poly.pdbx_strand_id
1 'polypeptide(L)'
;MEMENIRYCFVVKLVDIQTRTDVLHPRIVRRIVPGMRIIFGPDCTPISTMNEFTVEKAYRARRAGKSWLNTQSSYADDLYQFATYMHVRGLSEDDVTIDDLEEFSFCLIDAVSVKTKKKLTPATVKRRVGTVARYFRWRVAKGFPTRIGLDQITAALKTGFTWTQTMRNHSLYSLTPEDLPLSEKISPFFGGEL
;
A
#
# COMPACT_ATOMS: atom_id res chain seq x y z
N MET A 1 13.89 15.80 8.05
CA MET A 1 12.55 15.93 7.45
C MET A 1 11.64 16.47 8.54
N GLU A 2 11.23 17.74 8.44
CA GLU A 2 10.37 18.39 9.43
C GLU A 2 8.95 17.76 9.40
N MET A 3 8.37 17.53 10.57
CA MET A 3 7.05 16.89 10.72
C MET A 3 5.90 17.66 10.04
N GLU A 4 6.10 18.93 9.65
CA GLU A 4 5.09 19.73 8.96
C GLU A 4 4.73 19.19 7.56
N ASN A 5 5.65 18.48 6.88
CA ASN A 5 5.37 17.88 5.57
C ASN A 5 4.46 16.64 5.61
N ILE A 6 4.17 16.09 6.79
CA ILE A 6 3.29 14.92 6.94
C ILE A 6 1.80 15.31 6.76
N ARG A 7 1.47 16.61 6.72
CA ARG A 7 0.08 17.08 6.52
C ARG A 7 -0.48 16.87 5.11
N TYR A 8 0.34 16.52 4.13
CA TYR A 8 -0.11 16.15 2.78
C TYR A 8 -0.17 14.64 2.66
N CYS A 9 -1.17 14.05 3.31
CA CYS A 9 -1.33 12.60 3.30
C CYS A 9 -1.91 12.12 1.97
N PHE A 10 -1.46 10.93 1.54
CA PHE A 10 -2.19 10.16 0.55
C PHE A 10 -3.63 9.97 1.03
N VAL A 11 -4.58 9.79 0.11
CA VAL A 11 -5.97 9.49 0.46
C VAL A 11 -6.54 8.41 -0.44
N VAL A 12 -7.42 7.58 0.12
CA VAL A 12 -8.20 6.61 -0.66
C VAL A 12 -9.63 7.12 -0.75
N LYS A 13 -10.08 7.46 -1.97
CA LYS A 13 -11.45 7.91 -2.20
C LYS A 13 -12.29 6.81 -2.82
N LEU A 14 -13.53 6.70 -2.35
CA LEU A 14 -14.54 5.86 -2.99
C LEU A 14 -15.01 6.55 -4.27
N VAL A 15 -15.06 5.81 -5.36
CA VAL A 15 -15.63 6.31 -6.62
C VAL A 15 -17.15 6.21 -6.55
N ASP A 16 -17.79 7.35 -6.75
CA ASP A 16 -19.21 7.52 -7.04
C ASP A 16 -19.40 8.08 -8.47
N ILE A 17 -20.62 8.51 -8.79
CA ILE A 17 -20.96 9.05 -10.11
C ILE A 17 -20.26 10.40 -10.35
N GLN A 18 -20.02 11.20 -9.31
CA GLN A 18 -19.45 12.56 -9.40
C GLN A 18 -17.92 12.52 -9.49
N THR A 19 -17.25 11.76 -8.62
CA THR A 19 -15.79 11.58 -8.59
C THR A 19 -15.22 10.87 -9.82
N ARG A 20 -16.08 10.32 -10.70
CA ARG A 20 -15.64 9.72 -11.96
C ARG A 20 -14.97 10.75 -12.89
N THR A 21 -15.32 12.03 -12.78
CA THR A 21 -14.64 13.13 -13.50
C THR A 21 -13.29 13.50 -12.90
N ASP A 22 -13.05 13.20 -11.62
CA ASP A 22 -11.78 13.53 -10.95
C ASP A 22 -10.70 12.49 -11.26
N VAL A 23 -11.10 11.29 -11.67
CA VAL A 23 -10.19 10.20 -12.07
C VAL A 23 -9.98 10.21 -13.58
N LEU A 24 -9.36 11.27 -14.10
CA LEU A 24 -8.99 11.42 -15.52
C LEU A 24 -7.76 10.59 -15.92
N HIS A 25 -7.61 9.36 -15.40
CA HIS A 25 -6.48 8.52 -15.80
C HIS A 25 -6.83 7.68 -17.05
N PRO A 26 -6.22 7.97 -18.22
CA PRO A 26 -6.67 7.44 -19.51
C PRO A 26 -6.62 5.91 -19.61
N ARG A 27 -5.73 5.26 -18.86
CA ARG A 27 -5.57 3.79 -18.91
C ARG A 27 -6.63 3.01 -18.12
N ILE A 28 -7.26 3.66 -17.12
CA ILE A 28 -8.16 2.97 -16.19
C ILE A 28 -9.59 3.51 -16.21
N VAL A 29 -9.82 4.73 -16.69
CA VAL A 29 -11.12 5.43 -16.59
C VAL A 29 -12.30 4.61 -17.14
N ARG A 30 -12.10 3.88 -18.25
CA ARG A 30 -13.13 3.01 -18.86
C ARG A 30 -13.46 1.76 -18.04
N ARG A 31 -12.59 1.38 -17.12
CA ARG A 31 -12.70 0.18 -16.26
C ARG A 31 -13.22 0.51 -14.87
N ILE A 32 -13.16 1.79 -14.47
CA ILE A 32 -13.67 2.28 -13.19
C ILE A 32 -15.20 2.23 -13.18
N VAL A 33 -15.73 1.72 -12.07
CA VAL A 33 -17.17 1.65 -11.77
C VAL A 33 -17.43 2.08 -10.33
N PRO A 34 -18.67 2.49 -10.00
CA PRO A 34 -19.02 2.90 -8.64
C PRO A 34 -18.66 1.86 -7.58
N GLY A 35 -18.21 2.34 -6.42
CA GLY A 35 -17.76 1.55 -5.29
C GLY A 35 -16.26 1.20 -5.29
N MET A 36 -15.55 1.39 -6.41
CA MET A 36 -14.09 1.19 -6.43
C MET A 36 -13.38 2.21 -5.55
N ARG A 37 -12.29 1.79 -4.90
CA ARG A 37 -11.40 2.68 -4.14
C ARG A 37 -10.20 3.10 -4.99
N ILE A 38 -9.95 4.40 -5.09
CA ILE A 38 -8.85 4.99 -5.86
C ILE A 38 -7.89 5.68 -4.91
N ILE A 39 -6.60 5.43 -5.10
CA ILE A 39 -5.50 5.97 -4.30
C ILE A 39 -5.05 7.29 -4.93
N PHE A 40 -4.99 8.34 -4.13
CA PHE A 40 -4.49 9.66 -4.50
C PHE A 40 -3.24 10.00 -3.71
N GLY A 41 -2.30 10.65 -4.38
CA GLY A 41 -1.07 11.20 -3.82
C GLY A 41 -1.30 12.42 -2.92
N PRO A 42 -0.22 12.91 -2.29
CA PRO A 42 -0.21 14.13 -1.47
C PRO A 42 -0.73 15.37 -2.20
N ASP A 43 -0.53 15.41 -3.51
CA ASP A 43 -0.96 16.47 -4.43
C ASP A 43 -2.40 16.29 -4.92
N CYS A 44 -3.16 15.36 -4.32
CA CYS A 44 -4.50 14.96 -4.75
C CYS A 44 -4.55 14.42 -6.20
N THR A 45 -3.43 13.97 -6.77
CA THR A 45 -3.42 13.31 -8.08
C THR A 45 -3.54 11.79 -7.92
N PRO A 46 -4.25 11.08 -8.83
CA PRO A 46 -4.41 9.64 -8.71
C PRO A 46 -3.09 8.89 -8.98
N ILE A 47 -2.70 7.96 -8.09
CA ILE A 47 -1.51 7.11 -8.28
C ILE A 47 -1.77 6.12 -9.41
N SER A 48 -1.31 6.48 -10.60
CA SER A 48 -1.68 5.84 -11.86
C SER A 48 -1.41 4.34 -11.91
N THR A 49 -0.21 3.93 -11.53
CA THR A 49 0.32 2.55 -11.61
C THR A 49 -0.35 1.60 -10.61
N MET A 50 -0.44 1.99 -9.34
CA MET A 50 -1.13 1.21 -8.30
C MET A 50 -2.64 1.12 -8.56
N ASN A 51 -3.26 2.22 -9.01
CA ASN A 51 -4.67 2.19 -9.41
C ASN A 51 -4.88 1.29 -10.63
N GLU A 52 -3.98 1.30 -11.62
CA GLU A 52 -4.06 0.39 -12.76
C GLU A 52 -4.03 -1.08 -12.32
N PHE A 53 -3.15 -1.45 -11.40
CA PHE A 53 -3.12 -2.80 -10.84
C PHE A 53 -4.46 -3.20 -10.18
N THR A 54 -4.97 -2.37 -9.25
CA THR A 54 -6.18 -2.73 -8.49
C THR A 54 -7.41 -2.76 -9.40
N VAL A 55 -7.56 -1.78 -10.30
CA VAL A 55 -8.67 -1.69 -11.25
C VAL A 55 -8.62 -2.82 -12.28
N GLU A 56 -7.44 -3.19 -12.80
CA GLU A 56 -7.32 -4.30 -13.76
C GLU A 56 -7.72 -5.63 -13.12
N LYS A 57 -7.28 -5.90 -11.89
CA LYS A 57 -7.66 -7.12 -11.14
C LYS A 57 -9.17 -7.19 -10.91
N ALA A 58 -9.76 -6.09 -10.46
CA ALA A 58 -11.19 -5.99 -10.23
C ALA A 58 -12.01 -6.15 -11.53
N TYR A 59 -11.57 -5.49 -12.60
CA TYR A 59 -12.19 -5.59 -13.91
C TYR A 59 -12.22 -7.03 -14.43
N ARG A 60 -11.10 -7.76 -14.32
CA ARG A 60 -11.01 -9.17 -14.73
C ARG A 60 -11.94 -10.06 -13.89
N ALA A 61 -11.93 -9.91 -12.58
CA ALA A 61 -12.81 -10.68 -11.68
C ALA A 61 -14.30 -10.42 -11.98
N ARG A 62 -14.67 -9.14 -12.17
CA ARG A 62 -16.03 -8.73 -12.53
C ARG A 62 -16.48 -9.33 -13.86
N ARG A 63 -15.64 -9.28 -14.89
CA ARG A 63 -15.92 -9.88 -16.21
C ARG A 63 -16.12 -11.39 -16.14
N ALA A 64 -15.50 -12.05 -15.16
CA ALA A 64 -15.66 -13.47 -14.90
C ALA A 64 -16.83 -13.79 -13.91
N GLY A 65 -17.66 -12.80 -13.55
CA GLY A 65 -18.78 -12.98 -12.63
C GLY A 65 -18.38 -13.25 -11.17
N LYS A 66 -17.11 -13.00 -10.79
CA LYS A 66 -16.60 -13.25 -9.44
C LYS A 66 -16.79 -12.03 -8.54
N SER A 67 -16.91 -12.27 -7.24
CA SER A 67 -16.83 -11.20 -6.24
C SER A 67 -15.48 -10.49 -6.35
N TRP A 68 -15.52 -9.16 -6.38
CA TRP A 68 -14.34 -8.35 -6.71
C TRP A 68 -14.17 -7.15 -5.77
N LEU A 69 -15.28 -6.55 -5.32
CA LEU A 69 -15.27 -5.27 -4.60
C LEU A 69 -14.42 -5.32 -3.33
N ASN A 70 -14.65 -6.29 -2.44
CA ASN A 70 -13.89 -6.43 -1.19
C ASN A 70 -12.39 -6.67 -1.44
N THR A 71 -12.05 -7.40 -2.50
CA THR A 71 -10.66 -7.65 -2.87
C THR A 71 -10.01 -6.37 -3.40
N GLN A 72 -10.71 -5.63 -4.25
CA GLN A 72 -10.24 -4.34 -4.77
C GLN A 72 -10.03 -3.33 -3.65
N SER A 73 -10.99 -3.20 -2.73
CA SER A 73 -10.87 -2.33 -1.56
C SER A 73 -9.71 -2.73 -0.66
N SER A 74 -9.54 -4.03 -0.41
CA SER A 74 -8.41 -4.54 0.39
C SER A 74 -7.06 -4.25 -0.29
N TYR A 75 -6.97 -4.38 -1.61
CA TYR A 75 -5.75 -4.06 -2.35
C TYR A 75 -5.46 -2.55 -2.36
N ALA A 76 -6.49 -1.72 -2.53
CA ALA A 76 -6.33 -0.27 -2.48
C ALA A 76 -5.81 0.19 -1.11
N ASP A 77 -6.37 -0.34 -0.02
CA ASP A 77 -5.94 0.01 1.35
C ASP A 77 -4.50 -0.45 1.65
N ASP A 78 -4.11 -1.63 1.16
CA ASP A 78 -2.76 -2.15 1.35
C ASP A 78 -1.72 -1.34 0.56
N LEU A 79 -2.02 -1.03 -0.71
CA LEU A 79 -1.12 -0.27 -1.57
C LEU A 79 -1.04 1.21 -1.18
N TYR A 80 -2.14 1.77 -0.68
CA TYR A 80 -2.15 3.10 -0.06
C TYR A 80 -1.11 3.20 1.07
N GLN A 81 -1.10 2.24 1.99
CA GLN A 81 -0.14 2.25 3.09
C GLN A 81 1.29 2.10 2.61
N PHE A 82 1.51 1.27 1.60
CA PHE A 82 2.83 1.13 1.00
C PHE A 82 3.28 2.40 0.26
N ALA A 83 2.36 3.09 -0.43
CA ALA A 83 2.63 4.40 -1.03
C ALA A 83 3.04 5.44 0.02
N THR A 84 2.36 5.47 1.16
CA THR A 84 2.75 6.34 2.27
C THR A 84 4.12 5.97 2.84
N TYR A 85 4.41 4.66 3.01
CA TYR A 85 5.74 4.19 3.42
C TYR A 85 6.83 4.67 2.44
N MET A 86 6.63 4.48 1.13
CA MET A 86 7.59 4.94 0.12
C MET A 86 7.81 6.45 0.19
N HIS A 87 6.74 7.22 0.33
CA HIS A 87 6.84 8.68 0.43
C HIS A 87 7.64 9.15 1.64
N VAL A 88 7.38 8.58 2.83
CA VAL A 88 8.14 8.88 4.05
C VAL A 88 9.63 8.51 3.89
N ARG A 89 9.91 7.48 3.08
CA ARG A 89 11.26 7.02 2.78
C ARG A 89 11.93 7.73 1.61
N GLY A 90 11.24 8.64 0.92
CA GLY A 90 11.74 9.27 -0.29
C GLY A 90 11.97 8.28 -1.43
N LEU A 91 11.26 7.14 -1.43
CA LEU A 91 11.37 6.10 -2.45
C LEU A 91 10.38 6.36 -3.59
N SER A 92 10.84 6.14 -4.81
CA SER A 92 9.99 5.94 -5.98
C SER A 92 9.81 4.45 -6.25
N GLU A 93 8.77 4.10 -7.00
CA GLU A 93 8.41 2.70 -7.23
C GLU A 93 9.46 1.91 -8.03
N ASP A 94 10.25 2.58 -8.84
CA ASP A 94 11.35 1.99 -9.60
C ASP A 94 12.59 1.73 -8.76
N ASP A 95 12.77 2.46 -7.65
CA ASP A 95 13.91 2.30 -6.74
C ASP A 95 13.69 1.26 -5.64
N VAL A 96 12.46 0.81 -5.43
CA VAL A 96 12.14 -0.20 -4.40
C VAL A 96 12.88 -1.51 -4.66
N THR A 97 13.52 -2.01 -3.60
CA THR A 97 14.24 -3.28 -3.52
C THR A 97 13.48 -4.32 -2.69
N ILE A 98 13.98 -5.56 -2.62
CA ILE A 98 13.38 -6.58 -1.75
C ILE A 98 13.55 -6.23 -0.26
N ASP A 99 14.65 -5.57 0.10
CA ASP A 99 14.96 -5.17 1.47
C ASP A 99 13.95 -4.11 1.96
N ASP A 100 13.51 -3.20 1.08
CA ASP A 100 12.45 -2.23 1.39
C ASP A 100 11.10 -2.93 1.69
N LEU A 101 10.80 -4.04 1.00
CA LEU A 101 9.60 -4.84 1.28
C LEU A 101 9.72 -5.56 2.63
N GLU A 102 10.90 -6.06 2.97
CA GLU A 102 11.18 -6.63 4.29
C GLU A 102 11.06 -5.57 5.38
N GLU A 103 11.61 -4.39 5.18
CA GLU A 103 11.51 -3.29 6.15
C GLU A 103 10.09 -2.78 6.32
N PHE A 104 9.34 -2.63 5.21
CA PHE A 104 7.91 -2.34 5.25
C PHE A 104 7.15 -3.41 6.05
N SER A 105 7.55 -4.66 5.93
CA SER A 105 6.96 -5.73 6.71
C SER A 105 7.23 -5.54 8.21
N PHE A 106 8.44 -5.16 8.61
CA PHE A 106 8.80 -4.93 10.03
C PHE A 106 8.01 -3.77 10.61
N CYS A 107 7.90 -2.70 9.85
CA CYS A 107 7.02 -1.57 10.14
C CYS A 107 5.58 -2.04 10.44
N LEU A 108 5.03 -2.97 9.65
CA LEU A 108 3.68 -3.48 9.87
C LEU A 108 3.52 -4.38 11.11
N ILE A 109 4.58 -5.03 11.60
CA ILE A 109 4.52 -5.83 12.84
C ILE A 109 4.27 -4.93 14.04
N ASP A 110 4.93 -3.77 14.07
CA ASP A 110 4.82 -2.82 15.17
C ASP A 110 3.66 -1.83 14.98
N ALA A 111 3.07 -1.79 13.79
CA ALA A 111 1.95 -0.94 13.46
C ALA A 111 0.69 -1.21 14.29
N VAL A 112 0.10 -0.12 14.78
CA VAL A 112 -1.25 -0.09 15.36
C VAL A 112 -2.25 0.40 14.32
N SER A 113 -3.35 -0.34 14.16
CA SER A 113 -4.47 0.01 13.30
C SER A 113 -5.17 1.27 13.80
N VAL A 114 -5.35 2.26 12.92
CA VAL A 114 -6.11 3.49 13.24
C VAL A 114 -7.54 3.18 13.65
N LYS A 115 -8.17 2.23 12.96
CA LYS A 115 -9.59 1.90 13.11
C LYS A 115 -9.87 1.18 14.41
N THR A 116 -9.02 0.22 14.75
CA THR A 116 -9.25 -0.68 15.90
C THR A 116 -8.39 -0.34 17.11
N LYS A 117 -7.41 0.57 16.96
CA LYS A 117 -6.41 0.93 17.96
C LYS A 117 -5.64 -0.28 18.53
N LYS A 118 -5.57 -1.37 17.76
CA LYS A 118 -4.91 -2.64 18.11
C LYS A 118 -3.77 -2.91 17.15
N LYS A 119 -2.74 -3.65 17.61
CA LYS A 119 -1.69 -4.18 16.75
C LYS A 119 -2.29 -4.98 15.59
N LEU A 120 -1.65 -4.91 14.43
CA LEU A 120 -2.07 -5.72 13.28
C LEU A 120 -1.84 -7.20 13.57
N THR A 121 -2.79 -8.03 13.15
CA THR A 121 -2.60 -9.48 13.26
C THR A 121 -1.55 -9.95 12.24
N PRO A 122 -0.78 -11.02 12.52
CA PRO A 122 0.18 -11.57 11.58
C PRO A 122 -0.43 -11.89 10.20
N ALA A 123 -1.68 -12.34 10.18
CA ALA A 123 -2.44 -12.56 8.94
C ALA A 123 -2.66 -11.26 8.14
N THR A 124 -2.93 -10.15 8.81
CA THR A 124 -3.10 -8.83 8.18
C THR A 124 -1.78 -8.32 7.61
N VAL A 125 -0.68 -8.48 8.36
CA VAL A 125 0.68 -8.14 7.89
C VAL A 125 1.02 -8.95 6.64
N LYS A 126 0.90 -10.28 6.72
CA LYS A 126 1.15 -11.18 5.57
C LYS A 126 0.32 -10.82 4.34
N ARG A 127 -0.96 -10.47 4.53
CA ARG A 127 -1.85 -10.03 3.46
C ARG A 127 -1.34 -8.74 2.80
N ARG A 128 -1.01 -7.71 3.58
CA ARG A 128 -0.53 -6.40 3.11
C ARG A 128 0.76 -6.54 2.30
N VAL A 129 1.77 -7.20 2.87
CA VAL A 129 3.05 -7.39 2.19
C VAL A 129 2.87 -8.28 0.94
N GLY A 130 2.01 -9.30 1.02
CA GLY A 130 1.66 -10.13 -0.13
C GLY A 130 0.94 -9.37 -1.24
N THR A 131 0.15 -8.34 -0.93
CA THR A 131 -0.44 -7.45 -1.94
C THR A 131 0.64 -6.62 -2.64
N VAL A 132 1.58 -6.03 -1.89
CA VAL A 132 2.71 -5.26 -2.42
C VAL A 132 3.60 -6.14 -3.33
N ALA A 133 3.95 -7.33 -2.89
CA ALA A 133 4.73 -8.26 -3.71
C ALA A 133 3.99 -8.66 -5.01
N ARG A 134 2.65 -8.89 -4.96
CA ARG A 134 1.85 -9.12 -6.18
C ARG A 134 1.82 -7.92 -7.11
N TYR A 135 1.87 -6.72 -6.55
CA TYR A 135 1.93 -5.48 -7.31
C TYR A 135 3.26 -5.36 -8.06
N PHE A 136 4.40 -5.58 -7.41
CA PHE A 136 5.70 -5.60 -8.08
C PHE A 136 5.82 -6.71 -9.12
N ARG A 137 5.26 -7.90 -8.84
CA ARG A 137 5.18 -8.96 -9.87
C ARG A 137 4.41 -8.50 -11.10
N TRP A 138 3.31 -7.76 -10.90
CA TRP A 138 2.54 -7.18 -12.01
C TRP A 138 3.32 -6.08 -12.72
N ARG A 139 4.10 -5.25 -12.00
CA ARG A 139 4.98 -4.25 -12.62
C ARG A 139 5.99 -4.89 -13.58
N VAL A 140 6.68 -5.93 -13.13
CA VAL A 140 7.60 -6.70 -13.97
C VAL A 140 6.88 -7.24 -15.21
N ALA A 141 5.70 -7.86 -15.03
CA ALA A 141 4.93 -8.42 -16.14
C ALA A 141 4.42 -7.37 -17.15
N LYS A 142 4.30 -6.10 -16.74
CA LYS A 142 3.93 -4.97 -17.60
C LYS A 142 5.13 -4.26 -18.23
N GLY A 143 6.35 -4.64 -17.87
CA GLY A 143 7.57 -3.96 -18.31
C GLY A 143 7.80 -2.61 -17.62
N PHE A 144 7.20 -2.38 -16.44
CA PHE A 144 7.50 -1.19 -15.66
C PHE A 144 8.85 -1.34 -14.94
N PRO A 145 9.66 -0.27 -14.85
CA PRO A 145 10.93 -0.31 -14.13
C PRO A 145 10.76 -0.74 -12.67
N THR A 146 11.68 -1.57 -12.18
CA THR A 146 11.79 -1.98 -10.78
C THR A 146 13.16 -2.60 -10.53
N ARG A 147 13.70 -2.43 -9.32
CA ARG A 147 14.93 -3.10 -8.89
C ARG A 147 14.69 -4.50 -8.30
N ILE A 148 13.44 -4.90 -8.09
CA ILE A 148 13.14 -6.24 -7.54
C ILE A 148 13.11 -7.29 -8.65
N GLY A 149 13.97 -8.31 -8.53
CA GLY A 149 13.98 -9.45 -9.45
C GLY A 149 12.68 -10.27 -9.39
N LEU A 150 12.26 -10.82 -10.53
CA LEU A 150 11.04 -11.66 -10.60
C LEU A 150 11.16 -12.92 -9.73
N ASP A 151 12.34 -13.49 -9.67
CA ASP A 151 12.73 -14.61 -8.82
C ASP A 151 12.58 -14.26 -7.34
N GLN A 152 13.09 -13.09 -6.92
CA GLN A 152 12.96 -12.60 -5.54
C GLN A 152 11.49 -12.40 -5.15
N ILE A 153 10.69 -11.75 -6.01
CA ILE A 153 9.25 -11.56 -5.78
C ILE A 153 8.53 -12.92 -5.69
N THR A 154 8.89 -13.86 -6.56
CA THR A 154 8.26 -15.18 -6.60
C THR A 154 8.62 -15.99 -5.35
N ALA A 155 9.87 -15.93 -4.90
CA ALA A 155 10.31 -16.52 -3.65
C ALA A 155 9.52 -15.93 -2.48
N ALA A 156 9.49 -14.60 -2.35
CA ALA A 156 8.77 -13.91 -1.28
C ALA A 156 7.27 -14.24 -1.22
N LEU A 157 6.61 -14.38 -2.38
CA LEU A 157 5.21 -14.80 -2.43
C LEU A 157 4.99 -16.28 -2.04
N LYS A 158 5.99 -17.15 -2.23
CA LYS A 158 5.91 -18.59 -1.95
C LYS A 158 6.27 -18.91 -0.50
N THR A 159 7.43 -18.43 -0.03
CA THR A 159 7.96 -18.72 1.30
C THR A 159 7.44 -17.74 2.36
N GLY A 160 6.89 -16.60 1.93
CA GLY A 160 6.71 -15.45 2.81
C GLY A 160 8.03 -14.69 2.99
N PHE A 161 7.94 -13.57 3.69
CA PHE A 161 9.12 -12.78 4.09
C PHE A 161 9.70 -13.38 5.36
N THR A 162 11.00 -13.66 5.34
CA THR A 162 11.71 -14.26 6.47
C THR A 162 12.19 -13.14 7.36
N TRP A 163 11.62 -13.04 8.56
CA TRP A 163 11.91 -11.96 9.49
C TRP A 163 13.27 -12.17 10.16
N THR A 164 14.37 -11.71 9.57
CA THR A 164 15.66 -11.74 10.27
C THR A 164 15.71 -10.60 11.30
N GLN A 165 15.96 -10.95 12.58
CA GLN A 165 15.95 -10.01 13.72
C GLN A 165 16.83 -8.76 13.55
N THR A 166 17.84 -8.80 12.69
CA THR A 166 18.85 -7.76 12.50
C THR A 166 18.28 -6.41 12.02
N MET A 167 17.08 -6.38 11.43
CA MET A 167 16.47 -5.13 10.92
C MET A 167 15.51 -4.42 11.90
N ARG A 168 15.27 -4.96 13.10
CA ARG A 168 14.38 -4.32 14.09
C ARG A 168 14.84 -2.92 14.50
N ASN A 169 16.15 -2.65 14.46
CA ASN A 169 16.73 -1.38 14.91
C ASN A 169 16.58 -0.22 13.90
N HIS A 170 15.99 -0.48 12.72
CA HIS A 170 15.76 0.53 11.68
C HIS A 170 14.27 0.76 11.37
N SER A 171 13.36 0.08 12.09
CA SER A 171 11.93 0.34 11.95
C SER A 171 11.65 1.81 12.24
N LEU A 172 10.95 2.51 11.33
CA LEU A 172 10.50 3.89 11.61
C LEU A 172 9.65 3.99 12.90
N TYR A 173 9.13 2.86 13.41
CA TYR A 173 8.44 2.77 14.70
C TYR A 173 9.37 2.67 15.92
N SER A 174 10.62 2.23 15.76
CA SER A 174 11.58 2.29 16.88
C SER A 174 11.94 3.73 17.24
N LEU A 175 11.57 4.70 16.38
CA LEU A 175 11.70 6.13 16.65
C LEU A 175 10.54 6.70 17.49
N THR A 176 9.43 5.96 17.69
CA THR A 176 8.37 6.40 18.61
C THR A 176 8.69 6.00 20.05
N PRO A 177 8.60 6.94 21.02
CA PRO A 177 8.91 6.67 22.43
C PRO A 177 8.18 5.44 23.00
N GLU A 178 8.90 4.59 23.74
CA GLU A 178 8.38 3.32 24.28
C GLU A 178 7.26 3.51 25.31
N ASP A 179 7.23 4.65 25.97
CA ASP A 179 6.31 5.07 27.03
C ASP A 179 4.98 5.65 26.51
N LEU A 180 4.87 5.91 25.20
CA LEU A 180 3.61 6.42 24.64
C LEU A 180 2.49 5.35 24.69
N PRO A 181 1.24 5.78 25.00
CA PRO A 181 0.07 4.93 24.89
C PRO A 181 -0.06 4.30 23.49
N LEU A 182 -0.56 3.06 23.39
CA LEU A 182 -0.78 2.40 22.09
C LEU A 182 -1.68 3.23 21.15
N SER A 183 -2.59 4.03 21.70
CA SER A 183 -3.44 4.97 20.96
C SER A 183 -2.68 6.14 20.34
N GLU A 184 -1.45 6.41 20.78
CA GLU A 184 -0.57 7.47 20.27
C GLU A 184 0.52 6.88 19.36
N LYS A 185 0.78 5.58 19.45
CA LYS A 185 1.60 4.79 18.51
C LYS A 185 0.85 4.35 17.25
N ILE A 186 -0.24 5.06 16.91
CA ILE A 186 -0.96 4.83 15.65
C ILE A 186 0.04 5.02 14.52
N SER A 187 0.06 4.06 13.60
CA SER A 187 1.11 3.98 12.61
C SER A 187 1.35 5.31 11.88
N PRO A 188 2.61 5.80 11.78
CA PRO A 188 2.93 7.12 11.25
C PRO A 188 2.53 7.26 9.77
N PHE A 189 2.24 6.16 9.09
CA PHE A 189 1.71 6.13 7.72
C PHE A 189 0.19 6.37 7.62
N PHE A 190 -0.48 6.57 8.75
CA PHE A 190 -1.87 6.95 8.77
C PHE A 190 -1.98 8.40 9.17
N GLY A 191 -2.13 9.25 8.16
CA GLY A 191 -2.63 10.61 8.34
C GLY A 191 -3.88 10.60 9.20
N GLY A 192 -3.91 11.52 10.16
CA GLY A 192 -5.04 11.72 11.04
C GLY A 192 -6.34 11.96 10.27
N GLU A 193 -7.41 11.43 10.86
CA GLU A 193 -8.82 11.69 10.55
C GLU A 193 -9.28 11.41 9.11
N LEU A 194 -9.98 10.27 8.96
CA LEU A 194 -11.07 10.14 8.00
C LEU A 194 -12.32 10.79 8.58
#